data_AF-A0A3A3DBL9-F1
#
_entry.id   AF-A0A3A3DBL9-F1
#
_cell.length_a   1.000
_cell.length_b   1.000
_cell.length_c   1.000
_cell.angle_alpha   90.00
_cell.angle_beta   90.00
_cell.angle_gamma   90.00
#
_symmetry.space_group_name_H-M   'P 1'
#
loop_
_entity.id
_entity.type
_entity.pdbx_description
1 polymer ?
#
loop_
_entity_poly.entity_id
_entity_poly.type
_entity_poly.pdbx_seq_one_letter_code
_entity_poly.pdbx_strand_id
1 'polypeptide(L)' 'MPRHRHDGLETIIVLEGSQSDEAGTYDTGTMVRNQPGSIHRVWSDEGCVVLIQREKPVVILD' A
#
# COMPACT_ATOMS: atom_id res chain seq x y z
N MET A 1 3.75 -4.93 5.78
CA MET A 1 4.92 -4.05 5.54
C MET A 1 5.08 -3.12 6.72
N PRO A 2 6.31 -3.01 7.27
CA PRO A 2 6.62 -2.03 8.32
C PRO A 2 6.24 -0.61 7.90
N ARG A 3 6.21 0.30 8.87
CA ARG A 3 5.96 1.72 8.62
C ARG A 3 7.02 2.25 7.64
N HIS A 4 6.57 2.92 6.58
CA HIS A 4 7.46 3.42 5.54
C HIS A 4 6.92 4.70 4.92
N ARG A 5 7.81 5.43 4.25
CA ARG A 5 7.53 6.66 3.54
C ARG A 5 7.67 6.48 2.03
N HIS A 6 6.78 7.09 1.27
CA HIS A 6 6.82 7.14 -0.19
C HIS A 6 7.55 8.39 -0.68
N ASP A 7 8.68 8.22 -1.38
CA ASP A 7 9.43 9.32 -2.02
C ASP A 7 8.99 9.61 -3.47
N GLY A 8 8.12 8.77 -4.01
CA GLY A 8 7.48 8.90 -5.32
C GLY A 8 6.05 8.37 -5.26
N LEU A 9 5.31 8.46 -6.36
CA LEU A 9 3.95 7.92 -6.41
C LEU A 9 3.98 6.38 -6.34
N GLU A 10 3.07 5.81 -5.55
CA GLU A 10 2.71 4.40 -5.62
C GLU A 10 1.23 4.25 -5.99
N THR A 11 0.94 3.30 -6.89
CA THR A 11 -0.42 2.89 -7.21
C THR A 11 -0.54 1.38 -7.02
N ILE A 12 -1.60 0.97 -6.32
CA ILE A 12 -1.91 -0.42 -6.00
C ILE A 12 -3.28 -0.76 -6.58
N ILE A 13 -3.42 -1.97 -7.10
CA ILE A 13 -4.71 -2.60 -7.37
C ILE A 13 -4.75 -3.92 -6.60
N VAL A 14 -5.80 -4.10 -5.78
CA VAL A 14 -6.03 -5.37 -5.08
C VAL A 14 -6.67 -6.35 -6.06
N LEU A 15 -5.97 -7.46 -6.34
CA LEU A 15 -6.41 -8.49 -7.29
C LEU A 15 -7.16 -9.64 -6.60
N GLU A 16 -6.80 -9.93 -5.35
CA GLU A 16 -7.44 -10.96 -4.51
C GLU A 16 -7.26 -10.61 -3.03
N GLY A 17 -8.25 -10.95 -2.19
CA GLY A 17 -8.25 -10.66 -0.76
C GLY A 17 -8.43 -9.17 -0.45
N SER A 18 -7.80 -8.71 0.64
CA SER A 18 -7.85 -7.32 1.08
C SER A 18 -6.51 -6.82 1.61
N GLN A 19 -6.23 -5.54 1.36
CA GLN A 19 -5.09 -4.81 1.92
C GLN A 19 -5.63 -3.75 2.89
N SER A 20 -4.98 -3.54 4.02
CA SER A 20 -5.36 -2.50 4.97
C SER A 20 -4.20 -1.56 5.28
N ASP A 21 -4.53 -0.30 5.53
CA ASP A 21 -3.66 0.67 6.20
C ASP A 21 -4.45 1.46 7.26
N GLU A 22 -3.84 2.49 7.86
CA GLU A 22 -4.49 3.30 8.90
C GLU A 22 -5.79 3.99 8.46
N ALA A 23 -6.02 4.17 7.15
CA ALA A 23 -7.23 4.78 6.62
C ALA A 23 -8.37 3.78 6.37
N GLY A 24 -8.07 2.47 6.32
CA GLY A 24 -9.09 1.43 6.24
C GLY A 24 -8.64 0.19 5.47
N THR A 25 -9.64 -0.60 5.08
CA THR A 25 -9.46 -1.85 4.34
C THR A 25 -9.92 -1.66 2.90
N TYR A 26 -9.13 -2.18 1.97
CA TYR A 26 -9.29 -2.09 0.53
C TYR A 26 -9.48 -3.50 -0.02
N ASP A 27 -10.70 -3.81 -0.44
CA ASP A 27 -11.06 -5.12 -0.99
C ASP A 27 -10.65 -5.24 -2.46
N THR A 28 -10.73 -6.47 -2.99
CA THR A 28 -10.50 -6.79 -4.40
C THR A 28 -11.21 -5.81 -5.35
N GLY A 29 -10.47 -5.32 -6.34
CA GLY A 29 -10.93 -4.30 -7.29
C GLY A 29 -10.65 -2.86 -6.86
N THR A 30 -10.24 -2.63 -5.61
CA THR A 30 -9.88 -1.29 -5.15
C THR A 30 -8.56 -0.83 -5.74
N MET A 31 -8.52 0.42 -6.21
CA MET A 31 -7.28 1.12 -6.57
C MET A 31 -6.89 2.11 -5.46
N VAL A 32 -5.69 1.95 -4.91
CA VAL A 32 -5.12 2.85 -3.91
C VAL A 32 -4.01 3.69 -4.55
N ARG A 33 -3.95 4.98 -4.21
CA ARG A 33 -2.89 5.90 -4.66
C ARG A 33 -2.19 6.54 -3.47
N ASN A 34 -0.97 6.10 -3.18
CA ASN A 34 -0.15 6.65 -2.13
C ASN A 34 0.71 7.78 -2.71
N GLN A 35 0.39 9.02 -2.33
CA GLN A 35 1.07 10.21 -2.84
C GLN A 35 2.49 10.35 -2.26
N PRO A 36 3.42 11.01 -2.96
CA PRO A 36 4.72 11.37 -2.39
C PRO A 36 4.56 12.08 -1.03
N GLY A 37 5.34 11.64 -0.05
CA GLY A 37 5.28 12.13 1.33
C GLY A 37 4.32 11.37 2.25
N SER A 38 3.48 10.46 1.73
CA SER A 38 2.65 9.62 2.59
C SER A 38 3.51 8.68 3.45
N ILE A 39 3.04 8.43 4.67
CA ILE A 39 3.67 7.52 5.64
C ILE A 39 2.58 6.62 6.19
N HIS A 40 2.77 5.32 6.07
CA HIS A 40 1.80 4.34 6.55
C HIS A 40 2.44 2.99 6.80
N ARG A 41 1.69 2.10 7.44
CA ARG A 41 1.99 0.67 7.49
C ARG A 41 0.90 -0.07 6.72
N VAL A 42 1.27 -1.17 6.08
CA VAL A 42 0.33 -1.96 5.29
C VAL A 42 0.25 -3.36 5.86
N TRP A 43 -0.94 -3.90 6.01
CA TRP A 43 -1.15 -5.27 6.46
C TRP A 43 -2.31 -5.93 5.70
N SER A 44 -2.50 -7.21 5.98
CA SER A 44 -3.65 -7.98 5.53
C SER A 44 -3.92 -9.06 6.58
N ASP A 45 -5.16 -9.19 7.03
CA ASP A 45 -5.54 -10.14 8.09
C ASP A 45 -5.63 -11.57 7.55
N GLU A 46 -6.15 -11.74 6.33
CA GLU A 46 -6.33 -13.05 5.69
C GLU A 46 -5.38 -13.30 4.50
N GLY A 47 -4.63 -12.28 4.08
CA GLY A 47 -3.77 -12.31 2.91
C GLY A 47 -4.38 -11.60 1.69
N CYS A 48 -3.53 -11.16 0.76
CA CYS A 48 -3.96 -10.57 -0.50
C CYS A 48 -2.92 -10.74 -1.60
N VAL A 49 -3.39 -10.60 -2.84
CA VAL A 49 -2.56 -10.44 -4.04
C VAL A 49 -2.79 -9.05 -4.59
N VAL A 50 -1.71 -8.31 -4.83
CA VAL A 50 -1.77 -6.94 -5.35
C VAL A 50 -0.88 -6.78 -6.58
N LEU A 51 -1.33 -5.97 -7.53
CA LEU A 51 -0.46 -5.37 -8.54
C LEU A 51 -0.02 -4.01 -8.04
N ILE A 52 1.29 -3.77 -8.08
CA ILE A 52 1.88 -2.56 -7.52
C ILE A 52 2.85 -1.92 -8.51
N GLN A 53 2.71 -0.62 -8.70
CA GLN A 53 3.66 0.20 -9.42
C GLN A 53 4.20 1.28 -8.48
N ARG A 54 5.52 1.34 -8.38
CA ARG A 54 6.24 2.36 -7.62
C ARG A 54 7.12 3.17 -8.55
N GLU A 55 7.05 4.49 -8.43
CA GLU A 55 7.98 5.39 -9.12
C GLU A 55 9.38 5.32 -8.50
N LYS A 56 9.47 5.17 -7.18
CA LYS A 56 10.72 5.12 -6.42
C LYS A 56 10.67 4.08 -5.30
N PRO A 57 11.82 3.62 -4.79
CA PRO A 57 11.88 2.79 -3.59
C PRO A 57 11.23 3.49 -2.39
N VAL A 58 10.67 2.68 -1.47
CA VAL A 58 10.16 3.17 -0.19
C VAL A 58 11.30 3.30 0.82
N VAL A 59 11.17 4.25 1.76
CA VAL A 59 12.09 4.38 2.90
C VAL A 59 11.42 3.75 4.12
N ILE A 60 11.98 2.65 4.62
CA ILE A 60 11.54 2.03 5.87
C ILE A 60 11.90 2.96 7.02
N LEU A 61 10.94 3.19 7.91
CA LEU A 61 11.11 4.01 9.10
C LEU A 61 11.15 3.10 10.34
N ASP A 62 12.00 3.47 11.29
CA ASP A 62 12.04 2.87 12.63
C ASP A 62 10.72 3.11 13.40
#